data_AF-A0A2R6F283-F1
#
_entry.id   AF-A0A2R6F283-F1
#
_cell.length_a   1.000
_cell.length_b   1.000
_cell.length_c   1.000
_cell.angle_alpha   90.00
_cell.angle_beta   90.00
_cell.angle_gamma   90.00
#
_symmetry.space_group_name_H-M   'P 1'
#
loop_
_entity.id
_entity.type
_entity.pdbx_description
1 polymer ?
#
loop_
_entity_poly.entity_id
_entity_poly.type
_entity_poly.pdbx_seq_one_letter_code
_entity_poly.pdbx_strand_id
1 'polypeptide(L)' 'MTNLWEDLETGPNPPEEIYAVVECLKGERNKYEYDKDVPGVVLDRVLHSNVHYP' A
#
# COMPACT_ATOMS: atom_id res chain seq x y z
N MET A 1 -15.86 6.15 -5.94
CA MET A 1 -14.50 6.13 -5.36
C MET A 1 -13.77 5.01 -6.06
N THR A 2 -12.59 5.25 -6.63
CA THR A 2 -11.85 4.25 -7.41
C THR A 2 -11.24 3.22 -6.46
N ASN A 3 -11.42 1.92 -6.75
CA ASN A 3 -10.75 0.85 -6.05
C ASN A 3 -9.34 0.66 -6.63
N LEU A 4 -8.30 1.02 -5.88
CA LEU A 4 -6.90 0.95 -6.36
C LEU A 4 -6.38 -0.48 -6.56
N TRP A 5 -7.10 -1.50 -6.09
CA TRP A 5 -6.77 -2.91 -6.36
C TRP A 5 -7.34 -3.36 -7.72
N GLU A 6 -8.64 -3.11 -7.94
CA GLU A 6 -9.38 -3.70 -9.07
C GLU A 6 -9.45 -2.77 -10.29
N ASP A 7 -9.48 -1.46 -10.07
CA ASP A 7 -9.69 -0.46 -11.13
C ASP A 7 -8.36 0.10 -11.68
N LEU A 8 -7.24 -0.11 -10.97
CA LEU A 8 -5.93 0.37 -11.40
C LEU A 8 -5.29 -0.65 -12.35
N GLU A 9 -4.99 -0.23 -13.58
CA GLU A 9 -4.20 -1.05 -14.50
C GLU A 9 -2.82 -1.38 -13.89
N THR A 10 -2.22 -2.50 -14.28
CA THR A 10 -0.93 -2.92 -13.71
C THR A 10 0.20 -1.93 -14.00
N GLY A 11 0.13 -1.19 -15.10
CA GLY A 11 1.12 -0.19 -15.49
C GLY A 11 1.34 -0.15 -17.00
N PRO A 12 2.18 0.78 -17.48
CA PRO A 12 2.34 1.03 -18.91
C PRO A 12 3.13 -0.05 -19.66
N ASN A 13 4.00 -0.83 -19.00
CA ASN A 13 4.77 -1.90 -19.64
C ASN A 13 5.18 -3.03 -18.65
N PRO A 14 4.26 -3.90 -18.21
CA PRO A 14 4.61 -4.97 -17.28
C PRO A 14 5.40 -6.11 -17.96
N PRO A 15 6.45 -6.67 -17.33
CA PRO A 15 6.86 -6.44 -15.94
C PRO A 15 7.89 -5.31 -15.73
N GLU A 16 8.38 -4.65 -16.78
CA GLU A 16 9.48 -3.67 -16.67
C GLU A 16 9.07 -2.33 -16.02
N GLU A 17 7.83 -1.88 -16.24
CA GLU A 17 7.27 -0.64 -15.69
C GLU A 17 5.82 -0.86 -15.22
N ILE A 18 5.62 -0.76 -13.90
CA ILE A 18 4.35 -1.00 -13.22
C ILE A 18 3.93 0.19 -12.35
N TYR A 19 2.63 0.32 -12.09
CA TYR A 19 2.14 1.18 -11.02
C TYR A 19 2.24 0.46 -9.67
N ALA A 20 2.61 1.20 -8.63
CA ALA A 20 2.72 0.70 -7.27
C ALA A 20 1.83 1.52 -6.34
N VAL A 21 0.93 0.84 -5.63
CA VAL A 21 0.14 1.46 -4.55
C VAL A 21 0.97 1.41 -3.28
N VAL A 22 1.44 2.57 -2.81
CA VAL A 22 2.32 2.66 -1.64
C VAL A 22 1.46 2.70 -0.37
N GLU A 23 1.54 1.64 0.43
CA GLU A 23 0.79 1.53 1.69
C GLU A 23 1.57 2.10 2.88
N CYS A 24 2.88 1.85 2.94
CA CYS A 24 3.75 2.29 4.04
C CYS A 24 4.89 3.18 3.52
N LEU A 25 5.03 4.37 4.12
CA LEU A 25 6.11 5.29 3.78
C LEU A 25 7.43 4.89 4.47
N LYS A 26 8.55 5.23 3.84
CA LYS A 26 9.87 5.10 4.44
C LYS A 26 9.96 5.87 5.76
N GLY A 27 10.51 5.22 6.79
CA GLY A 27 10.64 5.77 8.15
C GLY A 27 9.41 5.58 9.04
N GLU A 28 8.30 5.05 8.50
CA GLU A 28 7.06 4.88 9.24
C GLU A 28 7.11 3.68 10.19
N ARG A 29 6.46 3.80 11.35
CA ARG A 29 6.27 2.72 12.33
C ARG A 29 4.86 2.12 12.28
N ASN A 30 3.92 2.83 11.69
CA ASN A 30 2.60 2.31 11.42
C ASN A 30 2.64 1.41 10.20
N LYS A 31 2.13 0.18 10.36
CA LYS A 31 1.85 -0.69 9.25
C LYS A 31 0.42 -0.41 8.80
N TYR A 32 0.31 0.26 7.66
CA TYR A 32 -0.95 0.42 6.95
C TYR A 32 -1.09 -0.68 5.89
N GLU A 33 -2.33 -0.97 5.52
CA GLU A 33 -2.68 -1.87 4.41
C GLU A 33 -3.85 -1.28 3.64
N TYR A 34 -3.90 -1.55 2.34
CA TYR A 34 -5.08 -1.28 1.53
C TYR A 34 -6.12 -2.39 1.80
N ASP A 35 -7.27 -1.99 2.33
CA ASP A 35 -8.36 -2.91 2.62
C ASP A 35 -9.10 -3.28 1.32
N LYS A 36 -9.52 -4.54 1.18
CA LYS A 36 -10.20 -5.02 -0.04
C LYS A 36 -11.71 -4.76 0.01
N ASP A 37 -12.28 -4.73 1.20
CA ASP A 37 -13.69 -4.48 1.46
C ASP A 37 -13.96 -2.97 1.57
N VAL A 38 -12.96 -2.20 2.03
CA VAL A 38 -13.00 -0.74 2.11
C VAL A 38 -12.00 -0.16 1.11
N PRO A 39 -12.41 0.61 0.08
CA PRO A 39 -11.49 1.14 -0.94
C PRO A 39 -10.61 2.27 -0.38
N GLY A 40 -9.69 1.92 0.51
CA GLY A 40 -8.89 2.85 1.29
C GLY A 40 -7.81 2.16 2.12
N VAL A 41 -6.85 2.97 2.56
CA VAL A 41 -5.72 2.53 3.38
C VAL A 41 -6.11 2.63 4.86
N VAL A 42 -5.96 1.52 5.58
CA VAL A 42 -6.35 1.38 6.99
C VAL A 42 -5.11 1.05 7.82
N LEU A 43 -5.08 1.52 9.06
CA LEU A 43 -4.06 1.13 10.02
C LEU A 43 -4.32 -0.32 10.46
N ASP A 44 -3.50 -1.26 9.99
CA ASP A 44 -3.52 -2.64 10.49
C ASP A 44 -2.97 -2.66 11.93
N ARG A 45 -1.76 -2.10 12.14
CA ARG A 45 -1.15 -2.04 13.47
C ARG A 45 0.00 -1.05 13.58
N VAL A 46 0.38 -0.72 14.82
CA VAL A 46 1.69 -0.14 15.13
C VAL A 46 2.72 -1.28 15.25
N LEU A 47 3.92 -1.11 14.69
CA LEU A 47 4.99 -2.10 14.83
C LEU A 47 5.38 -2.29 16.30
N HIS A 48 5.38 -3.55 16.73
CA HIS A 48 5.61 -3.95 18.13
C HIS A 48 7.05 -3.76 18.59
N SER A 49 8.00 -3.74 17.65
CA SER A 49 9.41 -3.47 17.88
C SER A 49 9.74 -2.02 17.50
N ASN A 50 10.86 -1.49 18.01
CA ASN A 50 11.39 -0.19 17.60
C ASN A 50 12.09 -0.27 16.24
N VAL A 51 11.31 -0.57 15.19
CA VAL A 51 11.75 -0.68 13.80
C VAL A 51 10.84 0.17 12.92
N HIS A 52 11.33 0.55 11.74
CA HIS A 52 10.59 1.32 10.74
C HIS A 52 10.79 0.72 9.35
N TYR A 53 9.86 1.02 8.44
CA TYR A 53 10.04 0.67 7.02
C TYR A 53 11.28 1.38 6.45
N PRO A 54 12.23 0.66 5.83
CA PRO A 54 13.53 1.20 5.44
C PRO A 54 13.48 2.23 4.30
#